data_AF-A0A928XRC9-F1
#
_entry.id   AF-A0A928XRC9-F1
#
_cell.length_a   1.000
_cell.length_b   1.000
_cell.length_c   1.000
_cell.angle_alpha   90.00
_cell.angle_beta   90.00
_cell.angle_gamma   90.00
#
_symmetry.space_group_name_H-M   'P 1'
#
loop_
_entity.id
_entity.type
_entity.pdbx_description
1 polymer ?
#
loop_
_entity_poly.entity_id
_entity_poly.type
_entity_poly.pdbx_seq_one_letter_code
_entity_poly.pdbx_strand_id
1 'polypeptide(L)'
;MIRRLLALLVGLALALVVLAPGAAHASDSVRVVVSELDGDDSPSARNALVRLLLSQSGVELVSRAHFEKVAARLGVSPKDAKGNQAVCRALGVAVVLEGEVDQTEDGVSLTLRVRGADGEVAETQELAAKTQRALVKQLTESGWQKLGAAISDAEPAKAGAKQRLVLTELSGPKAAEVRAALEKALGKSPTLELVPEAEAAAARPEEAQKPADRVLVSAALGATALLRGEIKVAGRTELTLRVLNGKNGDDLGEVTLKGAGLPGLRRAIDADLVKKLAPILAEAARPTPPREEAEEETLEDEPAPKQPTLRPSPLEAMLALRGGTRNFRYSDDLFGALRAYKMGPTPAAFVAVRWYPAAHFEGGPIAHVGIAASFEQAFLIESQADGETYPTTAREWQLGLHGRLPLGALELGADLGLGEHSFNVDDDPNFPLVPDVAYRFVRLGVDARYRAGSFSVGGSFGYRHVSEAGTVETAAWFPRLEVAGLDAGAFAGYALIPRLDVLAGALYRRYWYSMNPEPGDRFIAGGALDSYISGWIGVGYQLSAD
;
A
#
# COMPACT_ATOMS: atom_id res chain seq x y z
N MET A 1 -18.10 28.85 6.73
CA MET A 1 -18.30 27.93 5.59
C MET A 1 -16.97 27.51 4.95
N ILE A 2 -16.09 28.45 4.61
CA ILE A 2 -14.76 28.20 3.97
C ILE A 2 -13.83 27.28 4.79
N ARG A 3 -13.76 27.44 6.13
CA ARG A 3 -12.94 26.55 6.99
C ARG A 3 -13.43 25.09 7.04
N ARG A 4 -14.74 24.86 6.86
CA ARG A 4 -15.31 23.50 6.81
C ARG A 4 -15.10 22.85 5.44
N LEU A 5 -15.08 23.66 4.36
CA LEU A 5 -14.76 23.19 3.01
C LEU A 5 -13.26 22.84 2.88
N LEU A 6 -12.37 23.62 3.51
CA LEU A 6 -10.93 23.35 3.54
C LEU A 6 -10.59 22.09 4.34
N ALA A 7 -11.26 21.85 5.47
CA ALA A 7 -11.11 20.62 6.24
C ALA A 7 -11.63 19.37 5.49
N LEU A 8 -12.71 19.52 4.70
CA LEU A 8 -13.23 18.45 3.86
C LEU A 8 -12.30 18.13 2.68
N LEU A 9 -11.71 19.15 2.05
CA LEU A 9 -10.76 19.00 0.93
C LEU A 9 -9.41 18.44 1.37
N VAL A 10 -8.91 18.81 2.56
CA VAL A 10 -7.70 18.21 3.16
C VAL A 10 -7.96 16.76 3.60
N GLY A 11 -9.16 16.45 4.10
CA GLY A 11 -9.57 15.08 4.41
C GLY A 11 -9.71 14.20 3.17
N LEU A 12 -10.23 14.74 2.06
CA LEU A 12 -10.38 14.02 0.79
C LEU A 12 -9.04 13.80 0.07
N ALA A 13 -8.10 14.74 0.19
CA ALA A 13 -6.75 14.61 -0.36
C ALA A 13 -5.88 13.60 0.40
N LEU A 14 -6.10 13.40 1.70
CA LEU A 14 -5.41 12.34 2.47
C LEU A 14 -5.96 10.93 2.18
N ALA A 15 -7.23 10.80 1.78
CA ALA A 15 -7.85 9.51 1.50
C ALA A 15 -7.41 8.89 0.16
N LEU A 16 -6.84 9.69 -0.75
CA LEU A 16 -6.59 9.27 -2.14
C LEU A 16 -5.14 8.79 -2.40
N VAL A 17 -4.23 8.88 -1.43
CA VAL A 17 -2.81 8.48 -1.55
C VAL A 17 -2.56 6.95 -1.46
N VAL A 18 -3.60 6.10 -1.35
CA VAL A 18 -3.45 4.66 -0.99
C VAL A 18 -3.51 3.67 -2.17
N LEU A 19 -3.25 4.07 -3.42
CA LEU A 19 -3.28 3.12 -4.56
C LEU A 19 -1.98 3.10 -5.37
N ALA A 20 -0.96 2.42 -4.82
CA ALA A 20 0.17 1.86 -5.56
C ALA A 20 0.16 0.32 -5.40
N PRO A 21 0.43 -0.48 -6.45
CA PRO A 21 0.46 -1.93 -6.34
C PRO A 21 1.78 -2.36 -5.70
N GLY A 22 1.73 -2.94 -4.50
CA GLY A 22 2.90 -3.57 -3.86
C GLY A 22 2.95 -3.54 -2.33
N ALA A 23 2.11 -2.75 -1.66
CA ALA A 23 1.81 -3.00 -0.26
C ALA A 23 0.66 -4.00 -0.21
N ALA A 24 0.83 -5.12 0.49
CA ALA A 24 -0.29 -5.93 0.91
C ALA A 24 -1.32 -4.96 1.51
N HIS A 25 -2.52 -4.87 0.93
CA HIS A 25 -3.65 -4.35 1.69
C HIS A 25 -3.69 -5.23 2.93
N ALA A 26 -3.22 -4.69 4.06
CA ALA A 26 -3.70 -5.12 5.34
C ALA A 26 -5.20 -4.85 5.24
N SER A 27 -5.95 -5.87 4.83
CA SER A 27 -7.38 -5.89 5.05
C SER A 27 -7.57 -5.44 6.49
N ASP A 28 -8.55 -4.58 6.77
CA ASP A 28 -9.02 -4.27 8.13
C ASP A 28 -9.59 -5.51 8.84
N SER A 29 -9.15 -6.72 8.47
CA SER A 29 -9.49 -7.94 9.14
C SER A 29 -8.72 -8.02 10.45
N VAL A 30 -9.48 -8.19 11.53
CA VAL A 30 -8.95 -8.44 12.85
C VAL A 30 -8.42 -9.86 12.87
N ARG A 31 -7.13 -10.03 13.16
CA ARG A 31 -6.52 -11.35 13.26
C ARG A 31 -6.82 -11.95 14.63
N VAL A 32 -7.55 -13.05 14.65
CA VAL A 32 -8.03 -13.70 15.88
C VAL A 32 -7.45 -15.11 15.96
N VAL A 33 -7.08 -15.55 17.16
CA VAL A 33 -6.77 -16.95 17.44
C VAL A 33 -7.74 -17.50 18.47
N VAL A 34 -8.21 -18.72 18.24
CA VAL A 34 -8.95 -19.49 19.26
C VAL A 34 -7.97 -20.48 19.88
N SER A 35 -7.62 -20.24 21.15
CA SER A 35 -6.70 -21.07 21.92
C SER A 35 -7.32 -22.44 22.24
N GLU A 36 -6.66 -23.19 23.12
CA GLU A 36 -7.32 -24.32 23.78
C GLU A 36 -8.43 -23.78 24.67
N LEU A 37 -9.56 -24.48 24.66
CA LEU A 37 -10.60 -24.34 25.66
C LEU A 37 -10.37 -25.49 26.65
N ASP A 38 -10.32 -25.18 27.95
CA ASP A 38 -10.18 -26.18 29.01
C ASP A 38 -11.56 -26.80 29.33
N GLY A 39 -11.58 -28.01 29.91
CA GLY A 39 -12.81 -28.67 30.37
C GLY A 39 -13.42 -29.73 29.44
N ASP A 40 -14.56 -30.27 29.87
CA ASP A 40 -15.21 -31.41 29.21
C ASP A 40 -15.85 -31.01 27.87
N ASP A 41 -15.53 -31.76 26.82
CA ASP A 41 -16.03 -31.56 25.45
C ASP A 41 -15.78 -30.14 24.88
N SER A 42 -14.68 -29.54 25.34
CA SER A 42 -14.12 -28.30 24.81
C SER A 42 -13.86 -28.31 23.28
N PRO A 43 -13.56 -29.44 22.59
CA PRO A 43 -13.40 -29.45 21.14
C PRO A 43 -14.67 -29.02 20.38
N SER A 44 -15.85 -29.39 20.87
CA SER A 44 -17.12 -29.06 20.21
C SER A 44 -17.46 -27.58 20.32
N ALA A 45 -17.26 -26.99 21.50
CA ALA A 45 -17.40 -25.55 21.74
C ALA A 45 -16.39 -24.75 20.90
N ARG A 46 -15.13 -25.20 20.86
CA ARG A 46 -14.07 -24.59 20.04
C ARG A 46 -14.39 -24.61 18.55
N ASN A 47 -14.86 -25.74 18.04
CA ASN A 47 -15.23 -25.87 16.62
C ASN A 47 -16.40 -24.96 16.26
N ALA A 48 -17.38 -24.80 17.16
CA ALA A 48 -18.47 -23.85 16.99
C ALA A 48 -17.98 -22.39 16.96
N LEU A 49 -17.06 -22.03 17.86
CA LEU A 49 -16.46 -20.68 17.89
C LEU A 49 -15.65 -20.38 16.61
N VAL A 50 -14.86 -21.34 16.14
CA VAL A 50 -14.11 -21.22 14.88
C VAL A 50 -15.05 -21.01 13.69
N ARG A 51 -16.15 -21.76 13.60
CA ARG A 51 -17.16 -21.59 12.54
C ARG A 51 -17.86 -20.23 12.61
N LEU A 52 -18.16 -19.76 13.82
CA LEU A 52 -18.74 -18.44 14.06
C LEU A 52 -17.81 -17.33 13.55
N LEU A 53 -16.51 -17.41 13.87
CA LEU A 53 -15.54 -16.40 13.42
C LEU A 53 -15.32 -16.40 11.91
N LEU A 54 -15.25 -17.58 11.29
CA LEU A 54 -15.07 -17.71 9.84
C LEU A 54 -16.27 -17.20 9.03
N SER A 55 -17.45 -17.06 9.63
CA SER A 55 -18.62 -16.48 8.95
C SER A 55 -18.66 -14.95 8.99
N GLN A 56 -17.77 -14.29 9.74
CA GLN A 56 -17.73 -12.84 9.84
C GLN A 56 -16.78 -12.23 8.81
N SER A 57 -17.29 -11.30 7.99
CA SER A 57 -16.46 -10.47 7.13
C SER A 57 -15.60 -9.56 8.01
N GLY A 58 -14.27 -9.61 7.86
CA GLY A 58 -13.35 -8.81 8.67
C GLY A 58 -12.72 -9.55 9.85
N VAL A 59 -12.81 -10.88 9.90
CA VAL A 59 -12.01 -11.70 10.85
C VAL A 59 -11.08 -12.61 10.06
N GLU A 60 -9.78 -12.55 10.35
CA GLU A 60 -8.79 -13.50 9.84
C GLU A 60 -8.40 -14.47 10.97
N LEU A 61 -8.67 -15.76 10.78
CA LEU A 61 -8.36 -16.76 11.79
C LEU A 61 -6.91 -17.26 11.69
N VAL A 62 -6.13 -17.03 12.75
CA VAL A 62 -4.79 -17.62 12.92
C VAL A 62 -4.93 -19.01 13.53
N SER A 63 -4.26 -20.01 12.92
CA SER A 63 -4.33 -21.38 13.42
C SER A 63 -3.61 -21.53 14.77
N ARG A 64 -4.22 -22.30 15.68
CA ARG A 64 -3.64 -22.62 17.00
C ARG A 64 -2.23 -23.20 16.89
N ALA A 65 -2.03 -24.15 15.98
CA ALA A 65 -0.73 -24.78 15.78
C ALA A 65 0.36 -23.76 15.38
N HIS A 66 0.01 -22.73 14.59
CA HIS A 66 0.95 -21.67 14.25
C HIS A 66 1.26 -20.79 15.46
N PHE A 67 0.24 -20.43 16.25
CA PHE A 67 0.39 -19.66 17.48
C PHE A 67 1.30 -20.37 18.49
N GLU A 68 1.07 -21.65 18.77
CA GLU A 68 1.89 -22.47 19.68
C GLU A 68 3.33 -22.66 19.16
N LYS A 69 3.50 -22.85 17.86
CA LYS A 69 4.83 -22.97 17.24
C LYS A 69 5.65 -21.69 17.42
N VAL A 70 5.01 -20.51 17.30
CA VAL A 70 5.69 -19.23 17.55
C VAL A 70 6.01 -19.06 19.04
N ALA A 71 5.09 -19.40 19.93
CA ALA A 71 5.33 -19.39 21.38
C ALA A 71 6.53 -20.25 21.78
N ALA A 72 6.56 -21.50 21.30
CA ALA A 72 7.68 -22.42 21.54
C ALA A 72 9.00 -21.88 20.98
N ARG A 73 8.98 -21.22 19.82
CA ARG A 73 10.18 -20.61 19.22
C ARG A 73 10.69 -19.41 20.01
N LEU A 74 9.79 -18.63 20.60
CA LEU A 74 10.12 -17.50 21.45
C LEU A 74 10.51 -17.94 22.87
N GLY A 75 10.26 -19.19 23.25
CA GLY A 75 10.54 -19.70 24.60
C GLY A 75 9.63 -19.08 25.67
N VAL A 76 8.41 -18.70 25.29
CA VAL A 76 7.42 -18.06 26.19
C VAL A 76 6.17 -18.93 26.30
N SER A 77 5.46 -18.82 27.43
CA SER A 77 4.18 -19.49 27.62
C SER A 77 3.04 -18.60 27.11
N PRO A 78 2.19 -19.06 26.17
CA PRO A 78 1.06 -18.26 25.70
C PRO A 78 -0.07 -18.12 26.75
N LYS A 79 0.02 -18.89 27.86
CA LYS A 79 -0.94 -18.83 28.99
C LYS A 79 -0.68 -17.68 29.95
N ASP A 80 0.54 -17.11 29.96
CA ASP A 80 0.84 -15.92 30.75
C ASP A 80 0.66 -14.65 29.89
N ALA A 81 0.32 -13.52 30.52
CA ALA A 81 0.01 -12.28 29.80
C ALA A 81 1.19 -11.79 28.94
N LYS A 82 2.42 -11.89 29.46
CA LYS A 82 3.64 -11.42 28.77
C LYS A 82 3.99 -12.26 27.55
N GLY A 83 3.88 -13.58 27.67
CA GLY A 83 4.13 -14.53 26.61
C GLY A 83 3.05 -14.48 25.55
N ASN A 84 1.79 -14.32 25.95
CA ASN A 84 0.69 -14.03 25.03
C ASN A 84 0.96 -12.74 24.23
N GLN A 85 1.26 -11.63 24.90
CA GLN A 85 1.61 -10.36 24.27
C GLN A 85 2.77 -10.50 23.27
N ALA A 86 3.83 -11.23 23.64
CA ALA A 86 4.98 -11.46 22.76
C ALA A 86 4.59 -12.25 21.49
N VAL A 87 3.76 -13.27 21.62
CA VAL A 87 3.28 -14.08 20.49
C VAL A 87 2.31 -13.26 19.61
N CYS A 88 1.38 -12.52 20.22
CA CYS A 88 0.45 -11.64 19.52
C CYS A 88 1.19 -10.58 18.70
N ARG A 89 2.21 -9.92 19.27
CA ARG A 89 3.07 -8.98 18.53
C ARG A 89 3.84 -9.65 17.39
N ALA A 90 4.33 -10.87 17.60
CA ALA A 90 5.06 -11.60 16.56
C ALA A 90 4.17 -12.04 15.39
N LEU A 91 2.89 -12.31 15.67
CA LEU A 91 1.92 -12.76 14.68
C LEU A 91 0.99 -11.65 14.18
N GLY A 92 1.02 -10.44 14.75
CA GLY A 92 0.03 -9.41 14.47
C GLY A 92 -1.40 -9.83 14.84
N VAL A 93 -1.55 -10.68 15.86
CA VAL A 93 -2.87 -11.11 16.39
C VAL A 93 -3.41 -10.01 17.28
N ALA A 94 -4.65 -9.59 17.05
CA ALA A 94 -5.35 -8.60 17.86
C ALA A 94 -5.99 -9.23 19.11
N VAL A 95 -6.53 -10.44 18.94
CA VAL A 95 -7.34 -11.10 19.97
C VAL A 95 -6.99 -12.58 20.10
N VAL A 96 -6.87 -13.03 21.35
CA VAL A 96 -6.83 -14.44 21.74
C VAL A 96 -8.13 -14.78 22.47
N LEU A 97 -8.92 -15.69 21.92
CA LEU A 97 -10.08 -16.25 22.60
C LEU A 97 -9.67 -17.51 23.35
N GLU A 98 -9.82 -17.47 24.67
CA GLU A 98 -9.61 -18.58 25.59
C GLU A 98 -10.90 -18.85 26.38
N GLY A 99 -11.01 -20.02 27.00
CA GLY A 99 -12.20 -20.30 27.79
C GLY A 99 -12.19 -21.68 28.43
N GLU A 100 -13.22 -21.91 29.22
CA GLU A 100 -13.38 -23.09 30.07
C GLU A 100 -14.82 -23.60 29.96
N VAL A 101 -14.98 -24.90 29.77
CA VAL A 101 -16.28 -25.58 29.66
C VAL A 101 -16.48 -26.45 30.89
N ASP A 102 -17.45 -26.08 31.72
CA ASP A 102 -17.76 -26.80 32.95
C ASP A 102 -19.11 -27.51 32.86
N GLN A 103 -19.13 -28.78 33.28
CA GLN A 103 -20.38 -29.50 33.54
C GLN A 103 -20.85 -29.18 34.96
N THR A 104 -22.06 -28.66 35.05
CA THR A 104 -22.76 -28.31 36.30
C THR A 104 -23.97 -29.22 36.49
N GLU A 105 -24.54 -29.26 37.69
CA GLU A 105 -25.78 -30.02 37.93
C GLU A 105 -26.95 -29.54 37.04
N ASP A 106 -26.94 -28.26 36.66
CA ASP A 106 -27.98 -27.60 35.86
C ASP A 106 -27.72 -27.63 34.34
N GLY A 107 -26.59 -28.17 33.89
CA GLY A 107 -26.22 -28.25 32.46
C GLY A 107 -24.75 -27.97 32.19
N VAL A 108 -24.46 -27.35 31.04
CA VAL A 108 -23.10 -27.02 30.60
C VAL A 108 -22.94 -25.50 30.58
N SER A 109 -21.86 -25.01 31.15
CA SER A 109 -21.46 -23.60 31.09
C SER A 109 -20.15 -23.43 30.33
N LEU A 110 -20.01 -22.31 29.62
CA LEU A 110 -18.81 -21.91 28.90
C LEU A 110 -18.48 -20.48 29.30
N THR A 111 -17.30 -20.31 29.89
CA THR A 111 -16.71 -19.00 30.17
C THR A 111 -15.70 -18.68 29.08
N LEU A 112 -15.98 -17.70 28.23
CA LEU A 112 -15.06 -17.19 27.20
C LEU A 112 -14.39 -15.91 27.68
N ARG A 113 -13.08 -15.82 27.54
CA ARG A 113 -12.29 -14.61 27.80
C ARG A 113 -11.71 -14.10 26.49
N VAL A 114 -11.95 -12.83 26.20
CA VAL A 114 -11.40 -12.09 25.07
C VAL A 114 -10.14 -11.40 25.56
N ARG A 115 -8.97 -11.94 25.22
CA ARG A 115 -7.68 -11.37 25.61
C ARG A 115 -7.12 -10.53 24.48
N GLY A 116 -6.77 -9.29 24.77
CA GLY A 116 -6.22 -8.34 23.81
C GLY A 116 -4.75 -8.63 23.47
N ALA A 117 -4.25 -7.92 22.46
CA ALA A 117 -2.86 -7.95 22.02
C ALA A 117 -1.84 -7.55 23.10
N ASP A 118 -2.27 -6.80 24.11
CA ASP A 118 -1.48 -6.41 25.27
C ASP A 118 -1.30 -7.55 26.29
N GLY A 119 -2.04 -8.63 26.13
CA GLY A 119 -2.07 -9.77 27.03
C GLY A 119 -3.08 -9.64 28.16
N GLU A 120 -3.87 -8.56 28.23
CA GLU A 120 -4.90 -8.35 29.26
C GLU A 120 -6.27 -8.87 28.79
N VAL A 121 -7.12 -9.27 29.74
CA VAL A 121 -8.48 -9.72 29.42
C VAL A 121 -9.37 -8.50 29.24
N ALA A 122 -9.79 -8.23 28.01
CA ALA A 122 -10.66 -7.12 27.66
C ALA A 122 -12.12 -7.38 28.03
N GLU A 123 -12.59 -8.62 27.82
CA GLU A 123 -13.98 -9.00 28.08
C GLU A 123 -14.07 -10.47 28.54
N THR A 124 -15.05 -10.77 29.40
CA THR A 124 -15.41 -12.15 29.78
C THR A 124 -16.90 -12.36 29.56
N GLN A 125 -17.25 -13.42 28.84
CA GLN A 125 -18.61 -13.77 28.46
C GLN A 125 -18.94 -15.17 28.97
N GLU A 126 -20.04 -15.27 29.73
CA GLU A 126 -20.54 -16.55 30.23
C GLU A 126 -21.78 -16.98 29.44
N LEU A 127 -21.81 -18.26 29.08
CA LEU A 127 -22.89 -18.91 28.36
C LEU A 127 -23.26 -20.20 29.08
N ALA A 128 -24.50 -20.32 29.54
CA ALA A 128 -24.99 -21.54 30.17
C ALA A 128 -26.18 -22.11 29.40
N ALA A 129 -26.21 -23.43 29.24
CA ALA A 129 -27.30 -24.13 28.58
C ALA A 129 -27.53 -25.54 29.18
N LYS A 130 -28.76 -26.03 29.13
CA LYS A 130 -29.13 -27.36 29.67
C LYS A 130 -28.38 -28.53 29.05
N THR A 131 -27.95 -28.39 27.80
CA THR A 131 -27.21 -29.42 27.07
C THR A 131 -26.12 -28.76 26.23
N GLN A 132 -25.08 -29.52 25.93
CA GLN A 132 -23.99 -29.08 25.09
C GLN A 132 -24.45 -28.69 23.67
N ARG A 133 -25.42 -29.42 23.09
CA ARG A 133 -26.01 -29.05 21.79
C ARG A 133 -26.71 -27.70 21.85
N ALA A 134 -27.38 -27.40 22.96
CA ALA A 134 -28.02 -26.10 23.19
C ALA A 134 -26.95 -25.00 23.36
N LEU A 135 -25.84 -25.29 24.03
CA LEU A 135 -24.71 -24.36 24.17
C LEU A 135 -24.09 -24.01 22.80
N VAL A 136 -23.80 -25.01 21.96
CA VAL A 136 -23.27 -24.81 20.60
C VAL A 136 -24.23 -23.99 19.74
N LYS A 137 -25.53 -24.26 19.85
CA LYS A 137 -26.57 -23.50 19.15
C LYS A 137 -26.57 -22.04 19.61
N GLN A 138 -26.58 -21.81 20.92
CA GLN A 138 -26.56 -20.46 21.50
C GLN A 138 -25.29 -19.69 21.10
N LEU A 139 -24.13 -20.33 21.10
CA LEU A 139 -22.87 -19.73 20.66
C LEU A 139 -22.93 -19.33 19.17
N THR A 140 -23.54 -20.16 18.33
CA THR A 140 -23.68 -19.88 16.89
C THR A 140 -24.67 -18.73 16.62
N GLU A 141 -25.78 -18.66 17.37
CA GLU A 141 -26.86 -17.68 17.13
C GLU A 141 -26.58 -16.32 17.78
N SER A 142 -25.97 -16.30 18.97
CA SER A 142 -25.81 -15.09 19.78
C SER A 142 -24.36 -14.76 20.16
N GLY A 143 -23.40 -15.65 19.85
CA GLY A 143 -22.01 -15.46 20.23
C GLY A 143 -21.39 -14.20 19.63
N TRP A 144 -21.70 -13.88 18.36
CA TRP A 144 -21.17 -12.67 17.73
C TRP A 144 -21.77 -11.39 18.31
N GLN A 145 -23.04 -11.38 18.70
CA GLN A 145 -23.64 -10.22 19.36
C GLN A 145 -22.96 -9.89 20.69
N LYS A 146 -22.42 -10.91 21.37
CA LYS A 146 -21.73 -10.76 22.66
C LYS A 146 -20.23 -10.46 22.51
N LEU A 147 -19.56 -11.04 21.51
CA LEU A 147 -18.11 -10.95 21.36
C LEU A 147 -17.67 -9.95 20.28
N GLY A 148 -18.57 -9.61 19.35
CA GLY A 148 -18.24 -8.88 18.13
C GLY A 148 -17.65 -7.51 18.41
N ALA A 149 -18.17 -6.77 19.40
CA ALA A 149 -17.63 -5.46 19.77
C ALA A 149 -16.18 -5.56 20.26
N ALA A 150 -15.89 -6.41 21.26
CA ALA A 150 -14.52 -6.57 21.77
C ALA A 150 -13.56 -7.15 20.73
N ILE A 151 -14.04 -7.95 19.76
CA ILE A 151 -13.19 -8.43 18.66
C ILE A 151 -12.94 -7.33 17.64
N SER A 152 -13.98 -6.63 17.18
CA SER A 152 -13.88 -5.60 16.14
C SER A 152 -13.16 -4.33 16.61
N ASP A 153 -13.31 -3.98 17.88
CA ASP A 153 -12.67 -2.80 18.47
C ASP A 153 -11.23 -3.09 18.98
N ALA A 154 -10.80 -4.35 18.95
CA ALA A 154 -9.46 -4.72 19.40
C ALA A 154 -8.39 -4.12 18.47
N GLU A 155 -7.52 -3.29 19.05
CA GLU A 155 -6.35 -2.82 18.33
C GLU A 155 -5.45 -4.00 17.98
N PRO A 156 -5.04 -4.17 16.70
CA PRO A 156 -4.09 -5.20 16.34
C PRO A 156 -2.81 -4.98 17.13
N ALA A 157 -2.22 -6.08 17.63
CA ALA A 157 -0.86 -6.00 18.14
C ALA A 157 -0.03 -5.36 17.04
N LYS A 158 0.51 -4.15 17.29
CA LYS A 158 1.44 -3.50 16.36
C LYS A 158 2.50 -4.54 16.07
N ALA A 159 2.40 -5.17 14.88
CA ALA A 159 3.27 -6.26 14.50
C ALA A 159 4.66 -5.71 14.75
N GLY A 160 5.40 -6.32 15.68
CA GLY A 160 6.64 -5.73 16.15
C GLY A 160 7.47 -5.46 14.92
N ALA A 161 7.66 -4.17 14.58
CA ALA A 161 8.30 -3.79 13.33
C ALA A 161 9.59 -4.62 13.25
N LYS A 162 9.76 -5.37 12.15
CA LYS A 162 10.90 -6.27 12.03
C LYS A 162 12.13 -5.46 12.38
N GLN A 163 12.95 -6.00 13.27
CA GLN A 163 14.14 -5.28 13.69
C GLN A 163 15.05 -5.19 12.48
N ARG A 164 15.17 -3.98 11.92
CA ARG A 164 16.00 -3.74 10.74
C ARG A 164 17.46 -3.79 11.19
N LEU A 165 18.20 -4.74 10.64
CA LEU A 165 19.61 -4.95 10.93
C LEU A 165 20.42 -4.53 9.71
N VAL A 166 21.52 -3.82 9.95
CA VAL A 166 22.49 -3.52 8.89
C VAL A 166 23.76 -4.31 9.19
N LEU A 167 24.09 -5.24 8.31
CA LEU A 167 25.37 -5.95 8.38
C LEU A 167 26.44 -5.09 7.71
N THR A 168 27.33 -4.53 8.52
CA THR A 168 28.38 -3.62 8.05
C THR A 168 29.65 -4.39 7.72
N GLU A 169 30.79 -4.01 8.29
CA GLU A 169 32.09 -4.63 8.01
C GLU A 169 32.17 -6.04 8.60
N LEU A 170 32.60 -6.98 7.76
CA LEU A 170 33.10 -8.29 8.18
C LEU A 170 34.57 -8.36 7.79
N SER A 171 35.46 -8.43 8.79
CA SER A 171 36.90 -8.52 8.59
C SER A 171 37.42 -9.94 8.86
N GLY A 172 38.53 -10.28 8.24
CA GLY A 172 39.21 -11.56 8.42
C GLY A 172 39.06 -12.55 7.25
N PRO A 173 39.72 -13.71 7.33
CA PRO A 173 39.70 -14.73 6.28
C PRO A 173 38.28 -15.27 6.04
N LYS A 174 37.91 -15.40 4.75
CA LYS A 174 36.61 -15.93 4.30
C LYS A 174 35.40 -15.08 4.69
N ALA A 175 35.60 -13.76 4.80
CA ALA A 175 34.54 -12.81 5.17
C ALA A 175 33.32 -12.87 4.24
N ALA A 176 33.53 -13.02 2.92
CA ALA A 176 32.43 -13.11 1.96
C ALA A 176 31.57 -14.36 2.18
N GLU A 177 32.20 -15.52 2.42
CA GLU A 177 31.48 -16.79 2.63
C GLU A 177 30.76 -16.84 3.97
N VAL A 178 31.28 -16.16 4.99
CA VAL A 178 30.63 -15.99 6.29
C VAL A 178 29.49 -14.98 6.18
N ARG A 179 29.66 -13.88 5.45
CA ARG A 179 28.61 -12.90 5.16
C ARG A 179 27.39 -13.57 4.53
N ALA A 180 27.59 -14.32 3.45
CA ALA A 180 26.49 -15.03 2.78
C ALA A 180 25.76 -16.01 3.72
N ALA A 181 26.48 -16.63 4.66
CA ALA A 181 25.88 -17.49 5.68
C ALA A 181 25.06 -16.70 6.71
N LEU A 182 25.54 -15.52 7.13
CA LEU A 182 24.82 -14.61 8.02
C LEU A 182 23.55 -14.08 7.37
N GLU A 183 23.64 -13.59 6.13
CA GLU A 183 22.49 -13.11 5.35
C GLU A 183 21.42 -14.18 5.23
N LYS A 184 21.83 -15.41 4.89
CA LYS A 184 20.92 -16.56 4.80
C LYS A 184 20.29 -16.92 6.14
N ALA A 185 21.04 -16.88 7.24
CA ALA A 185 20.52 -17.23 8.56
C ALA A 185 19.57 -16.15 9.10
N LEU A 186 19.93 -14.87 8.96
CA LEU A 186 19.13 -13.72 9.39
C LEU A 186 17.84 -13.60 8.57
N GLY A 187 17.91 -13.83 7.25
CA GLY A 187 16.75 -13.80 6.36
C GLY A 187 15.71 -14.90 6.60
N LYS A 188 16.07 -15.98 7.32
CA LYS A 188 15.11 -16.99 7.78
C LYS A 188 14.30 -16.55 9.00
N SER A 189 14.72 -15.48 9.69
CA SER A 189 14.00 -15.00 10.87
C SER A 189 12.83 -14.09 10.46
N PRO A 190 11.59 -14.36 10.87
CA PRO A 190 10.44 -13.50 10.61
C PRO A 190 10.45 -12.22 11.48
N THR A 191 11.27 -12.14 12.52
CA THR A 191 11.35 -10.97 13.40
C THR A 191 12.47 -10.00 13.02
N LEU A 192 13.35 -10.39 12.11
CA LEU A 192 14.50 -9.60 11.68
C LEU A 192 14.34 -9.28 10.19
N GLU A 193 14.78 -8.09 9.81
CA GLU A 193 14.88 -7.68 8.42
C GLU A 193 16.30 -7.22 8.18
N LEU A 194 17.00 -7.86 7.24
CA LEU A 194 18.35 -7.47 6.91
C LEU A 194 18.32 -6.43 5.78
N VAL A 195 18.90 -5.26 6.03
CA VAL A 195 19.05 -4.24 5.01
C VAL A 195 20.10 -4.71 3.98
N PRO A 196 19.77 -4.73 2.68
CA PRO A 196 20.71 -5.12 1.63
C PRO A 196 21.96 -4.24 1.64
N GLU A 197 23.11 -4.83 1.32
CA GLU A 197 24.39 -4.09 1.26
C GLU A 197 24.33 -2.90 0.29
N ALA A 198 23.64 -3.04 -0.85
CA ALA A 198 23.50 -1.96 -1.82
C ALA A 198 22.76 -0.74 -1.22
N GLU A 199 21.71 -0.97 -0.43
CA GLU A 199 20.97 0.09 0.27
C GLU A 199 21.83 0.70 1.39
N ALA A 200 22.53 -0.14 2.14
CA ALA A 200 23.46 0.31 3.18
C ALA A 200 24.65 1.11 2.62
N ALA A 201 25.13 0.77 1.41
CA ALA A 201 26.20 1.48 0.72
C ALA A 201 25.70 2.80 0.14
N ALA A 202 24.49 2.84 -0.43
CA ALA A 202 23.89 4.07 -0.95
C ALA A 202 23.60 5.11 0.13
N ALA A 203 23.32 4.66 1.37
CA ALA A 203 23.10 5.54 2.51
C ALA A 203 24.39 6.01 3.20
N ARG A 204 25.58 5.59 2.76
CA ARG A 204 26.85 6.10 3.31
C ARG A 204 27.18 7.48 2.74
N PRO A 205 27.35 8.51 3.59
CA PRO A 205 27.94 9.77 3.15
C PRO A 205 29.35 9.54 2.58
N GLU A 206 29.72 10.25 1.50
CA GLU A 206 31.06 10.14 0.88
C GLU A 206 32.22 10.44 1.86
N GLU A 207 31.94 11.17 2.94
CA GLU A 207 32.92 11.60 3.95
C GLU A 207 32.96 10.71 5.21
N ALA A 208 32.17 9.63 5.25
CA ALA A 208 31.96 8.81 6.45
C ALA A 208 33.14 7.89 6.80
N GLN A 209 34.24 8.46 7.29
CA GLN A 209 35.40 7.72 7.78
C GLN A 209 35.38 7.52 9.30
N LYS A 210 34.63 8.33 10.06
CA LYS A 210 34.63 8.28 11.52
C LYS A 210 33.54 7.36 12.06
N PRO A 211 33.73 6.76 13.26
CA PRO A 211 32.70 5.96 13.91
C PRO A 211 31.36 6.67 14.10
N ALA A 212 31.37 8.00 14.31
CA ALA A 212 30.17 8.82 14.45
C ALA A 212 29.31 8.88 13.16
N ASP A 213 29.95 8.85 11.99
CA ASP A 213 29.26 8.88 10.69
C ASP A 213 28.46 7.60 10.42
N ARG A 214 28.72 6.53 11.19
CA ARG A 214 28.07 5.22 11.05
C ARG A 214 26.69 5.18 11.69
N VAL A 215 26.47 6.00 12.71
CA VAL A 215 25.16 6.20 13.34
C VAL A 215 24.21 6.92 12.37
N LEU A 216 24.75 7.77 11.49
CA LEU A 216 23.97 8.45 10.45
C LEU A 216 23.42 7.44 9.42
N VAL A 217 24.19 6.41 9.07
CA VAL A 217 23.73 5.36 8.13
C VAL A 217 22.59 4.53 8.74
N SER A 218 22.71 4.13 10.01
CA SER A 218 21.64 3.39 10.68
C SER A 218 20.40 4.27 10.90
N ALA A 219 20.58 5.55 11.24
CA ALA A 219 19.47 6.50 11.36
C ALA A 219 18.76 6.71 10.02
N ALA A 220 19.52 6.93 8.93
CA ALA A 220 18.97 7.10 7.58
C ALA A 220 18.18 5.87 7.10
N LEU A 221 18.63 4.67 7.50
CA LEU A 221 17.99 3.40 7.13
C LEU A 221 16.93 2.93 8.13
N GLY A 222 16.70 3.68 9.22
CA GLY A 222 15.81 3.26 10.31
C GLY A 222 16.20 1.91 10.94
N ALA A 223 17.50 1.59 10.94
CA ALA A 223 18.01 0.34 11.48
C ALA A 223 17.94 0.33 13.01
N THR A 224 17.47 -0.78 13.58
CA THR A 224 17.44 -1.02 15.03
C THR A 224 18.85 -1.29 15.57
N ALA A 225 19.67 -2.01 14.81
CA ALA A 225 21.05 -2.32 15.19
C ALA A 225 21.98 -2.50 14.00
N LEU A 226 23.26 -2.25 14.24
CA LEU A 226 24.37 -2.47 13.32
C LEU A 226 25.15 -3.69 13.77
N LEU A 227 25.42 -4.62 12.85
CA LEU A 227 26.26 -5.78 13.09
C LEU A 227 27.64 -5.57 12.48
N ARG A 228 28.70 -5.80 13.27
CA ARG A 228 30.08 -5.81 12.81
C ARG A 228 30.73 -7.11 13.20
N GLY A 229 31.47 -7.73 12.29
CA GLY A 229 32.10 -9.01 12.58
C GLY A 229 33.59 -9.06 12.32
N GLU A 230 34.29 -9.84 13.14
CA GLU A 230 35.67 -10.26 12.92
C GLU A 230 35.73 -11.78 12.86
N ILE A 231 36.46 -12.32 11.89
CA ILE A 231 36.64 -13.76 11.71
C ILE A 231 38.09 -14.12 11.99
N LYS A 232 38.31 -15.08 12.87
CA LYS A 232 39.64 -15.63 13.20
C LYS A 232 39.71 -17.10 12.81
N VAL A 233 40.84 -17.50 12.21
CA VAL A 233 41.12 -18.89 11.85
C VAL A 233 42.40 -19.31 12.57
N ALA A 234 42.23 -19.99 13.71
CA ALA A 234 43.33 -20.50 14.53
C ALA A 234 42.97 -21.90 15.05
N GLY A 235 43.12 -22.92 14.20
CA GLY A 235 42.66 -24.29 14.45
C GLY A 235 41.14 -24.45 14.33
N ARG A 236 40.35 -23.59 14.98
CA ARG A 236 38.91 -23.41 14.77
C ARG A 236 38.64 -22.09 14.06
N THR A 237 37.53 -22.04 13.32
CA THR A 237 37.02 -20.78 12.74
C THR A 237 36.07 -20.16 13.74
N GLU A 238 36.36 -18.94 14.15
CA GLU A 238 35.61 -18.17 15.14
C GLU A 238 35.09 -16.90 14.48
N LEU A 239 33.79 -16.64 14.63
CA LEU A 239 33.15 -15.38 14.25
C LEU A 239 32.74 -14.67 15.53
N THR A 240 33.20 -13.44 15.66
CA THR A 240 32.79 -12.52 16.71
C THR A 240 31.95 -11.42 16.08
N LEU A 241 30.69 -11.26 16.51
CA LEU A 241 29.80 -10.20 16.05
C LEU A 241 29.53 -9.21 17.18
N ARG A 242 29.91 -7.95 17.01
CA ARG A 242 29.47 -6.85 17.87
C ARG A 242 28.16 -6.26 17.37
N VAL A 243 27.27 -5.99 18.30
CA VAL A 243 25.94 -5.43 18.05
C VAL A 243 25.93 -4.01 18.57
N LEU A 244 25.80 -3.03 17.69
CA LEU A 244 25.71 -1.62 18.06
C LEU A 244 24.27 -1.15 17.91
N ASN A 245 23.81 -0.26 18.79
CA ASN A 245 22.50 0.35 18.71
C ASN A 245 22.41 1.27 17.48
N GLY A 246 21.38 1.10 16.66
CA GLY A 246 21.23 1.87 15.42
C GLY A 246 20.89 3.35 15.62
N LYS A 247 20.44 3.76 16.82
CA LYS A 247 20.10 5.16 17.10
C LYS A 247 21.28 6.01 17.56
N ASN A 248 22.14 5.44 18.40
CA ASN A 248 23.20 6.19 19.07
C ASN A 248 24.59 5.54 18.93
N GLY A 249 24.70 4.35 18.35
CA GLY A 249 25.96 3.63 18.15
C GLY A 249 26.52 2.93 19.39
N ASP A 250 25.78 2.90 20.51
CA ASP A 250 26.24 2.27 21.74
C ASP A 250 26.46 0.76 21.54
N ASP A 251 27.49 0.21 22.19
CA ASP A 251 27.76 -1.23 22.18
C ASP A 251 26.74 -1.96 23.06
N LEU A 252 25.89 -2.77 22.43
CA LEU A 252 24.87 -3.57 23.11
C LEU A 252 25.39 -4.94 23.53
N GLY A 253 26.57 -5.32 23.03
CA GLY A 253 27.21 -6.59 23.36
C GLY A 253 27.75 -7.34 22.15
N GLU A 254 28.25 -8.54 22.43
CA GLU A 254 28.99 -9.36 21.48
C GLU A 254 28.47 -10.80 21.44
N VAL A 255 28.39 -11.37 20.23
CA VAL A 255 28.02 -12.76 19.98
C VAL A 255 29.20 -13.48 19.34
N THR A 256 29.71 -14.49 20.04
CA THR A 256 30.77 -15.37 19.51
C THR A 256 30.21 -16.73 19.07
N LEU A 257 30.58 -17.15 17.87
CA LEU A 257 30.25 -18.44 17.26
C LEU A 257 31.54 -19.15 16.83
N LYS A 258 31.66 -20.44 17.14
CA LYS A 258 32.87 -21.24 16.86
C LYS A 258 32.51 -22.50 16.08
N GLY A 259 33.36 -22.89 15.14
CA GLY A 259 33.19 -24.11 14.36
C GLY A 259 34.51 -24.77 13.97
N ALA A 260 34.47 -26.08 13.77
CA ALA A 260 35.58 -26.83 13.16
C ALA A 260 35.66 -26.50 11.67
N GLY A 261 36.38 -25.41 11.34
CA GLY A 261 36.44 -24.87 9.99
C GLY A 261 35.17 -24.12 9.54
N LEU A 262 35.16 -23.70 8.28
CA LEU A 262 34.04 -22.94 7.69
C LEU A 262 32.70 -23.73 7.69
N PRO A 263 32.64 -25.03 7.36
CA PRO A 263 31.38 -25.78 7.41
C PRO A 263 30.82 -25.88 8.83
N GLY A 264 31.70 -26.06 9.82
CA GLY A 264 31.31 -26.05 11.24
C GLY A 264 30.76 -24.69 11.67
N LEU A 265 31.40 -23.60 11.25
CA LEU A 265 30.94 -22.26 11.56
C LEU A 265 29.58 -21.95 10.90
N ARG A 266 29.35 -22.36 9.65
CA ARG A 266 28.05 -22.21 8.98
C ARG A 266 26.91 -22.90 9.74
N ARG A 267 27.16 -24.12 10.24
CA ARG A 267 26.18 -24.84 11.09
C ARG A 267 25.91 -24.09 12.39
N ALA A 268 26.94 -23.55 13.04
CA ALA A 268 26.77 -22.74 14.25
C ALA A 268 26.00 -21.44 13.99
N ILE A 269 26.25 -20.77 12.85
CA ILE A 269 25.48 -19.60 12.39
C ILE A 269 24.00 -19.96 12.22
N ASP A 270 23.70 -21.02 11.47
CA ASP A 270 22.31 -21.44 11.22
C ASP A 270 21.58 -21.86 12.51
N ALA A 271 22.27 -22.48 13.47
CA ALA A 271 21.66 -23.04 14.69
C ALA A 271 21.50 -22.03 15.83
N ASP A 272 22.50 -21.16 16.03
CA ASP A 272 22.67 -20.41 17.27
C ASP A 272 22.63 -18.88 17.10
N LEU A 273 22.87 -18.35 15.89
CA LEU A 273 22.99 -16.90 15.69
C LEU A 273 21.76 -16.13 16.18
N VAL A 274 20.58 -16.49 15.67
CA VAL A 274 19.33 -15.78 15.98
C VAL A 274 18.99 -15.90 17.46
N LYS A 275 19.23 -17.06 18.07
CA LYS A 275 18.99 -17.29 19.50
C LYS A 275 19.86 -16.42 20.37
N LYS A 276 21.15 -16.26 20.02
CA LYS A 276 22.09 -15.43 20.77
C LYS A 276 21.90 -13.93 20.52
N LEU A 277 21.47 -13.52 19.32
CA LEU A 277 21.19 -12.12 19.00
C LEU A 277 19.88 -11.62 19.63
N ALA A 278 18.85 -12.46 19.72
CA ALA A 278 17.53 -12.07 20.23
C ALA A 278 17.54 -11.28 21.55
N PRO A 279 18.24 -11.71 22.63
CA PRO A 279 18.25 -10.95 23.88
C PRO A 279 18.93 -9.57 23.75
N ILE A 280 20.00 -9.46 22.97
CA ILE A 280 20.74 -8.20 22.76
C ILE A 280 19.88 -7.21 21.96
N LEU A 281 19.20 -7.69 20.92
CA LEU A 281 18.32 -6.86 20.10
C LEU A 281 17.04 -6.45 20.84
N ALA A 282 16.56 -7.26 21.79
CA ALA A 282 15.44 -6.88 22.65
C ALA A 282 15.79 -5.69 23.56
N GLU A 283 17.06 -5.55 23.96
CA GLU A 283 17.56 -4.40 24.70
C GLU A 283 17.63 -3.14 23.82
N ALA A 284 18.10 -3.27 22.57
CA ALA A 284 18.12 -2.18 21.58
C ALA A 284 16.73 -1.56 21.33
N ALA A 285 15.68 -2.38 21.42
CA ALA A 285 14.30 -1.97 21.18
C ALA A 285 13.66 -1.28 22.40
N ARG A 286 14.31 -1.29 23.58
CA ARG A 286 13.81 -0.54 24.73
C ARG A 286 13.97 0.96 24.45
N PRO A 287 12.94 1.78 24.71
CA PRO A 287 13.09 3.22 24.63
C PRO A 287 14.18 3.65 25.60
N THR A 288 15.25 4.26 25.08
CA THR A 288 16.30 4.84 25.90
C THR A 288 15.64 5.87 26.83
N PRO A 289 15.80 5.78 28.16
CA PRO A 289 15.28 6.81 29.05
C PRO A 289 15.86 8.17 28.61
N PRO A 290 15.08 9.25 28.69
CA PRO A 290 15.55 10.59 28.31
C PRO A 290 16.87 10.85 29.04
N ARG A 291 17.95 10.95 28.27
CA ARG A 291 19.24 11.34 28.81
C ARG A 291 19.08 12.81 29.18
N GLU A 292 19.13 13.13 30.47
CA GLU A 292 19.22 14.51 30.93
C GLU A 292 20.36 15.17 30.15
N GLU A 293 19.97 16.10 29.28
CA GLU A 293 20.84 16.92 28.46
C GLU A 293 21.75 17.68 29.43
N ALA A 294 23.05 17.36 29.36
CA ALA A 294 24.07 18.21 29.94
C ALA A 294 23.95 19.58 29.28
N GLU A 295 23.80 20.61 30.11
CA GLU A 295 23.77 22.03 29.75
C GLU A 295 24.78 22.35 28.63
N GLU A 296 24.27 22.54 27.41
CA GLU A 296 24.99 23.21 26.36
C GLU A 296 24.91 24.72 26.62
N GLU A 297 26.10 25.31 26.80
CA GLU A 297 26.31 26.75 26.90
C GLU A 297 25.60 27.47 25.76
N THR A 298 24.73 28.41 26.15
CA THR A 298 24.07 29.38 25.29
C THR A 298 25.12 30.25 24.58
N LEU A 299 25.50 29.86 23.37
CA LEU A 299 26.09 30.76 22.38
C LEU A 299 24.95 31.57 21.75
N GLU A 300 25.08 32.88 21.80
CA GLU A 300 24.14 33.84 21.22
C GLU A 300 23.95 33.56 19.71
N ASP A 301 22.73 33.21 19.34
CA ASP A 301 22.27 32.94 17.97
C ASP A 301 22.38 34.20 17.10
N GLU A 302 23.49 34.32 16.38
CA GLU A 302 23.55 35.13 15.16
C GLU A 302 22.59 34.48 14.14
N PRO A 303 21.58 35.19 13.60
CA PRO A 303 20.56 34.55 12.76
C PRO A 303 21.22 33.96 11.52
N ALA A 304 21.32 32.62 11.51
CA ALA A 304 21.89 31.87 10.41
C ALA A 304 21.23 32.35 9.09
N PRO A 305 22.02 32.62 8.03
CA PRO A 305 21.49 33.08 6.77
C PRO A 305 20.43 32.08 6.31
N LYS A 306 19.17 32.55 6.18
CA LYS A 306 18.05 31.75 5.70
C LYS A 306 18.47 31.09 4.40
N GLN A 307 18.68 29.78 4.42
CA GLN A 307 19.01 29.02 3.22
C GLN A 307 17.91 29.32 2.19
N PRO A 308 18.27 29.67 0.95
CA PRO A 308 17.28 29.94 -0.08
C PRO A 308 16.42 28.68 -0.25
N THR A 309 15.15 28.78 0.10
CA THR A 309 14.17 27.73 -0.14
C THR A 309 14.08 27.53 -1.66
N LEU A 310 14.53 26.38 -2.16
CA LEU A 310 14.40 26.01 -3.57
C LEU A 310 12.93 26.16 -4.00
N ARG A 311 12.67 27.06 -4.94
CA ARG A 311 11.32 27.31 -5.46
C ARG A 311 10.90 26.14 -6.37
N PRO A 312 9.66 25.64 -6.24
CA PRO A 312 9.19 24.55 -7.09
C PRO A 312 8.93 25.04 -8.53
N SER A 313 8.95 24.15 -9.51
CA SER A 313 8.74 24.50 -10.93
C SER A 313 7.34 25.10 -11.15
N PRO A 314 7.21 26.32 -11.69
CA PRO A 314 5.91 26.96 -11.81
C PRO A 314 5.08 26.50 -13.01
N LEU A 315 5.67 25.77 -13.97
CA LEU A 315 4.99 25.31 -15.17
C LEU A 315 5.56 23.97 -15.63
N GLU A 316 4.68 23.01 -15.85
CA GLU A 316 4.99 21.73 -16.50
C GLU A 316 4.11 21.62 -17.75
N ALA A 317 4.69 21.25 -18.88
CA ALA A 317 3.98 21.02 -20.14
C ALA A 317 4.43 19.71 -20.77
N MET A 318 3.55 19.03 -21.49
CA MET A 318 3.86 17.79 -22.19
C MET A 318 3.17 17.76 -23.55
N LEU A 319 3.89 17.29 -24.57
CA LEU A 319 3.37 16.98 -25.90
C LEU A 319 3.69 15.53 -26.22
N ALA A 320 2.70 14.75 -26.63
CA ALA A 320 2.86 13.31 -26.83
C ALA A 320 2.01 12.77 -27.99
N LEU A 321 2.52 11.69 -28.58
CA LEU A 321 1.79 10.83 -29.53
C LEU A 321 1.31 9.59 -28.79
N ARG A 322 0.10 9.16 -29.10
CA ARG A 322 -0.57 8.03 -28.47
C ARG A 322 -1.09 7.07 -29.54
N GLY A 323 -1.03 5.78 -29.26
CA GLY A 323 -1.69 4.72 -30.01
C GLY A 323 -2.54 3.88 -29.06
N GLY A 324 -3.82 3.69 -29.35
CA GLY A 324 -4.70 2.93 -28.45
C GLY A 324 -5.79 2.13 -29.14
N THR A 325 -6.47 1.28 -28.40
CA THR A 325 -7.60 0.49 -28.88
C THR A 325 -8.83 0.83 -28.07
N ARG A 326 -10.01 0.64 -28.67
CA ARG A 326 -11.31 0.77 -28.01
C ARG A 326 -12.09 -0.53 -28.13
N ASN A 327 -12.77 -0.93 -27.07
CA ASN A 327 -13.64 -2.09 -27.05
C ASN A 327 -14.89 -1.78 -26.22
N PHE A 328 -16.03 -1.72 -26.90
CA PHE A 328 -17.36 -1.47 -26.37
C PHE A 328 -18.19 -2.76 -26.45
N ARG A 329 -18.77 -3.20 -25.32
CA ARG A 329 -19.56 -4.44 -25.24
C ARG A 329 -20.77 -4.26 -24.34
N TYR A 330 -21.90 -4.82 -24.76
CA TYR A 330 -23.11 -4.89 -23.95
C TYR A 330 -23.14 -6.16 -23.09
N SER A 331 -23.84 -6.09 -21.96
CA SER A 331 -24.21 -7.23 -21.13
C SER A 331 -25.73 -7.33 -21.02
N ASP A 332 -26.23 -8.57 -20.93
CA ASP A 332 -27.66 -8.87 -20.79
C ASP A 332 -28.54 -8.28 -21.90
N ASP A 333 -28.01 -8.20 -23.12
CA ASP A 333 -28.78 -7.87 -24.33
C ASP A 333 -29.75 -9.01 -24.64
N LEU A 334 -31.01 -8.86 -24.23
CA LEU A 334 -32.03 -9.91 -24.25
C LEU A 334 -32.36 -10.38 -25.67
N PHE A 335 -32.24 -9.48 -26.65
CA PHE A 335 -32.62 -9.75 -28.04
C PHE A 335 -31.42 -9.91 -28.97
N GLY A 336 -30.20 -9.72 -28.48
CA GLY A 336 -29.00 -9.70 -29.33
C GLY A 336 -29.05 -8.60 -30.39
N ALA A 337 -29.79 -7.53 -30.11
CA ALA A 337 -30.08 -6.46 -31.06
C ALA A 337 -28.98 -5.38 -31.07
N LEU A 338 -28.10 -5.37 -30.06
CA LEU A 338 -27.09 -4.33 -29.88
C LEU A 338 -25.74 -4.77 -30.41
N ARG A 339 -25.13 -3.91 -31.24
CA ARG A 339 -23.85 -4.19 -31.87
C ARG A 339 -22.69 -3.82 -30.94
N ALA A 340 -21.87 -4.80 -30.57
CA ALA A 340 -20.57 -4.52 -29.94
C ALA A 340 -19.64 -3.79 -30.92
N TYR A 341 -18.81 -2.90 -30.41
CA TYR A 341 -17.90 -2.10 -31.23
C TYR A 341 -16.45 -2.32 -30.80
N LYS A 342 -15.56 -2.56 -31.78
CA LYS A 342 -14.13 -2.74 -31.54
C LYS A 342 -13.36 -1.92 -32.55
N MET A 343 -12.51 -1.03 -32.04
CA MET A 343 -11.61 -0.25 -32.86
C MET A 343 -10.19 -0.81 -32.73
N GLY A 344 -9.51 -0.89 -33.87
CA GLY A 344 -8.08 -1.22 -33.92
C GLY A 344 -7.22 -0.11 -33.32
N PRO A 345 -5.89 -0.19 -33.48
CA PRO A 345 -4.97 0.85 -33.07
C PRO A 345 -5.29 2.21 -33.70
N THR A 346 -5.62 3.18 -32.87
CA THR A 346 -5.98 4.56 -33.19
C THR A 346 -4.85 5.49 -32.80
N PRO A 347 -4.28 6.24 -33.76
CA PRO A 347 -3.30 7.25 -33.44
C PRO A 347 -3.98 8.54 -32.94
N ALA A 348 -3.36 9.16 -31.94
CA ALA A 348 -3.80 10.42 -31.35
C ALA A 348 -2.59 11.26 -30.94
N ALA A 349 -2.80 12.56 -30.80
CA ALA A 349 -1.85 13.48 -30.19
C ALA A 349 -2.52 14.14 -28.98
N PHE A 350 -1.73 14.40 -27.94
CA PHE A 350 -2.23 15.12 -26.78
C PHE A 350 -1.22 16.09 -26.20
N VAL A 351 -1.76 17.16 -25.61
CA VAL A 351 -1.04 18.17 -24.86
C VAL A 351 -1.58 18.20 -23.42
N ALA A 352 -0.68 18.35 -22.46
CA ALA A 352 -1.03 18.51 -21.05
C ALA A 352 -0.20 19.64 -20.42
N VAL A 353 -0.83 20.45 -19.57
CA VAL A 353 -0.20 21.57 -18.89
C VAL A 353 -0.61 21.57 -17.42
N ARG A 354 0.37 21.74 -16.52
CA ARG A 354 0.17 22.05 -15.10
C ARG A 354 0.84 23.38 -14.79
N TRP A 355 0.07 24.34 -14.31
CA TRP A 355 0.55 25.68 -13.98
C TRP A 355 0.31 25.99 -12.51
N TYR A 356 1.35 26.42 -11.79
CA TYR A 356 1.33 26.75 -10.37
C TYR A 356 1.59 28.25 -10.20
N PRO A 357 0.56 29.10 -10.15
CA PRO A 357 0.73 30.55 -10.19
C PRO A 357 1.60 31.10 -9.04
N ALA A 358 1.42 30.58 -7.82
CA ALA A 358 2.18 31.05 -6.66
C ALA A 358 3.66 30.65 -6.70
N ALA A 359 4.02 29.58 -7.40
CA ALA A 359 5.42 29.16 -7.56
C ALA A 359 6.28 30.15 -8.37
N HIS A 360 5.66 31.09 -9.09
CA HIS A 360 6.37 32.21 -9.73
C HIS A 360 6.94 33.20 -8.71
N PHE A 361 6.39 33.24 -7.49
CA PHE A 361 6.68 34.30 -6.52
C PHE A 361 7.25 33.76 -5.21
N GLU A 362 6.84 32.57 -4.77
CA GLU A 362 7.22 31.99 -3.48
C GLU A 362 7.40 30.47 -3.51
N GLY A 363 8.00 29.90 -2.46
CA GLY A 363 8.17 28.45 -2.26
C GLY A 363 7.30 27.86 -1.14
N GLY A 364 6.29 28.60 -0.66
CA GLY A 364 5.42 28.16 0.43
C GLY A 364 4.37 27.11 0.00
N PRO A 365 3.51 26.64 0.94
CA PRO A 365 2.52 25.58 0.66
C PRO A 365 1.58 25.89 -0.52
N ILE A 366 1.25 27.16 -0.76
CA ILE A 366 0.38 27.57 -1.86
C ILE A 366 1.08 27.52 -3.24
N ALA A 367 2.43 27.50 -3.28
CA ALA A 367 3.21 27.29 -4.51
C ALA A 367 3.00 25.90 -5.12
N HIS A 368 2.35 25.00 -4.39
CA HIS A 368 2.03 23.65 -4.83
C HIS A 368 0.57 23.47 -5.27
N VAL A 369 -0.22 24.54 -5.27
CA VAL A 369 -1.59 24.54 -5.78
C VAL A 369 -1.61 25.19 -7.15
N GLY A 370 -2.20 24.49 -8.12
CA GLY A 370 -2.17 24.86 -9.53
C GLY A 370 -3.42 24.47 -10.29
N ILE A 371 -3.36 24.76 -11.59
CA ILE A 371 -4.38 24.44 -12.59
C ILE A 371 -3.78 23.39 -13.53
N ALA A 372 -4.55 22.35 -13.82
CA ALA A 372 -4.21 21.32 -14.78
C ALA A 372 -5.17 21.38 -15.97
N ALA A 373 -4.63 21.30 -17.18
CA ALA A 373 -5.41 21.22 -18.41
C ALA A 373 -4.82 20.17 -19.36
N SER A 374 -5.67 19.46 -20.09
CA SER A 374 -5.24 18.56 -21.15
C SER A 374 -6.20 18.58 -22.33
N PHE A 375 -5.68 18.29 -23.51
CA PHE A 375 -6.42 18.15 -24.75
C PHE A 375 -5.83 17.03 -25.59
N GLU A 376 -6.69 16.16 -26.11
CA GLU A 376 -6.34 15.01 -26.94
C GLU A 376 -7.23 14.96 -28.18
N GLN A 377 -6.62 14.63 -29.30
CA GLN A 377 -7.28 14.51 -30.59
C GLN A 377 -6.77 13.26 -31.31
N ALA A 378 -7.67 12.34 -31.63
CA ALA A 378 -7.39 11.25 -32.55
C ALA A 378 -7.41 11.77 -33.98
N PHE A 379 -6.60 11.15 -34.83
CA PHE A 379 -6.51 11.46 -36.26
C PHE A 379 -6.45 10.17 -37.06
N LEU A 380 -6.81 10.23 -38.35
CA LEU A 380 -6.79 9.06 -39.25
C LEU A 380 -7.59 7.88 -38.70
N ILE A 381 -8.78 8.13 -38.15
CA ILE A 381 -9.68 7.08 -37.66
C ILE A 381 -10.95 7.01 -38.49
N GLU A 382 -11.33 5.77 -38.76
CA GLU A 382 -12.54 5.39 -39.46
C GLU A 382 -13.19 4.24 -38.70
N SER A 383 -14.51 4.23 -38.67
CA SER A 383 -15.30 3.15 -38.08
C SER A 383 -15.86 2.28 -39.19
N GLN A 384 -15.83 0.96 -39.00
CA GLN A 384 -16.43 0.01 -39.95
C GLN A 384 -17.75 -0.52 -39.41
N ALA A 385 -18.81 -0.40 -40.21
CA ALA A 385 -20.12 -1.00 -39.93
C ALA A 385 -20.76 -1.46 -41.26
N ASP A 386 -21.27 -2.69 -41.28
CA ASP A 386 -21.94 -3.31 -42.43
C ASP A 386 -21.17 -3.28 -43.77
N GLY A 387 -19.84 -3.30 -43.69
CA GLY A 387 -18.95 -3.26 -44.86
C GLY A 387 -18.66 -1.85 -45.37
N GLU A 388 -19.24 -0.82 -44.75
CA GLU A 388 -18.97 0.58 -45.02
C GLU A 388 -18.02 1.18 -43.98
N THR A 389 -17.32 2.23 -44.38
CA THR A 389 -16.39 3.01 -43.55
C THR A 389 -16.95 4.40 -43.32
N TYR A 390 -17.01 4.80 -42.06
CA TYR A 390 -17.52 6.10 -41.64
C TYR A 390 -16.41 6.95 -41.03
N PRO A 391 -16.24 8.21 -41.45
CA PRO A 391 -15.36 9.15 -40.77
C PRO A 391 -15.69 9.19 -39.28
N THR A 392 -14.66 9.20 -38.44
CA THR A 392 -14.84 9.15 -36.99
C THR A 392 -14.04 10.28 -36.35
N THR A 393 -14.63 10.92 -35.34
CA THR A 393 -13.95 11.94 -34.54
C THR A 393 -13.87 11.48 -33.10
N ALA A 394 -12.66 11.43 -32.54
CA ALA A 394 -12.46 11.17 -31.12
C ALA A 394 -11.57 12.25 -30.51
N ARG A 395 -12.02 12.82 -29.39
CA ARG A 395 -11.30 13.88 -28.68
C ARG A 395 -11.61 13.84 -27.20
N GLU A 396 -10.72 14.42 -26.42
CA GLU A 396 -10.92 14.63 -24.99
C GLU A 396 -10.32 15.97 -24.57
N TRP A 397 -10.97 16.61 -23.60
CA TRP A 397 -10.38 17.73 -22.89
C TRP A 397 -10.68 17.63 -21.40
N GLN A 398 -9.77 18.15 -20.59
CA GLN A 398 -9.94 18.24 -19.14
C GLN A 398 -9.37 19.56 -18.63
N LEU A 399 -10.03 20.14 -17.62
CA LEU A 399 -9.58 21.32 -16.89
C LEU A 399 -9.86 21.13 -15.40
N GLY A 400 -8.91 21.42 -14.52
CA GLY A 400 -9.08 21.21 -13.09
C GLY A 400 -8.07 21.90 -12.20
N LEU A 401 -8.28 21.75 -10.90
CA LEU A 401 -7.32 22.09 -9.87
C LEU A 401 -6.39 20.91 -9.64
N HIS A 402 -5.14 21.21 -9.31
CA HIS A 402 -4.15 20.21 -8.97
C HIS A 402 -3.30 20.68 -7.79
N GLY A 403 -3.10 19.79 -6.82
CA GLY A 403 -2.21 20.01 -5.68
C GLY A 403 -1.09 18.97 -5.72
N ARG A 404 0.15 19.39 -5.42
CA ARG A 404 1.29 18.47 -5.26
C ARG A 404 1.91 18.55 -3.87
N LEU A 405 2.54 17.48 -3.44
CA LEU A 405 3.25 17.35 -2.18
C LEU A 405 4.65 16.78 -2.47
N PRO A 406 5.71 17.61 -2.42
CA PRO A 406 7.07 17.14 -2.62
C PRO A 406 7.58 16.43 -1.34
N LEU A 407 7.95 15.16 -1.47
CA LEU A 407 8.50 14.29 -0.44
C LEU A 407 9.91 13.82 -0.85
N GLY A 408 10.79 14.79 -1.13
CA GLY A 408 12.14 14.54 -1.64
C GLY A 408 12.13 14.04 -3.09
N ALA A 409 12.57 12.81 -3.31
CA ALA A 409 12.56 12.17 -4.62
C ALA A 409 11.15 11.77 -5.10
N LEU A 410 10.20 11.65 -4.18
CA LEU A 410 8.81 11.32 -4.46
C LEU A 410 7.97 12.61 -4.47
N GLU A 411 7.10 12.77 -5.45
CA GLU A 411 6.07 13.79 -5.52
C GLU A 411 4.71 13.09 -5.57
N LEU A 412 3.80 13.49 -4.69
CA LEU A 412 2.41 13.03 -4.70
C LEU A 412 1.52 14.15 -5.21
N GLY A 413 0.56 13.82 -6.07
CA GLY A 413 -0.37 14.74 -6.69
C GLY A 413 -1.81 14.33 -6.42
N ALA A 414 -2.71 15.31 -6.31
CA ALA A 414 -4.15 15.13 -6.30
C ALA A 414 -4.80 16.14 -7.26
N ASP A 415 -5.86 15.73 -7.95
CA ASP A 415 -6.58 16.59 -8.88
C ASP A 415 -8.10 16.48 -8.77
N LEU A 416 -8.77 17.61 -9.01
CA LEU A 416 -10.21 17.73 -9.15
C LEU A 416 -10.50 18.49 -10.44
N GLY A 417 -11.06 17.83 -11.43
CA GLY A 417 -11.29 18.40 -12.76
C GLY A 417 -12.67 18.14 -13.32
N LEU A 418 -12.99 18.87 -14.37
CA LEU A 418 -14.13 18.64 -15.25
C LEU A 418 -13.60 18.40 -16.67
N GLY A 419 -14.34 17.63 -17.47
CA GLY A 419 -13.92 17.32 -18.83
C GLY A 419 -15.00 16.67 -19.67
N GLU A 420 -14.65 16.44 -20.94
CA GLU A 420 -15.47 15.72 -21.90
C GLU A 420 -14.60 14.74 -22.67
N HIS A 421 -15.11 13.52 -22.88
CA HIS A 421 -14.51 12.53 -23.77
C HIS A 421 -15.56 12.09 -24.77
N SER A 422 -15.34 12.43 -26.04
CA SER A 422 -16.32 12.19 -27.10
C SER A 422 -15.78 11.28 -28.19
N PHE A 423 -16.64 10.42 -28.70
CA PHE A 423 -16.41 9.60 -29.87
C PHE A 423 -17.65 9.62 -30.74
N ASN A 424 -17.51 10.22 -31.93
CA ASN A 424 -18.61 10.44 -32.86
C ASN A 424 -18.32 9.75 -34.19
N VAL A 425 -19.31 9.04 -34.73
CA VAL A 425 -19.26 8.37 -36.03
C VAL A 425 -20.15 9.16 -36.99
N ASP A 426 -19.60 9.58 -38.13
CA ASP A 426 -20.34 10.33 -39.15
C ASP A 426 -21.17 9.37 -40.01
N ASP A 427 -22.30 8.90 -39.47
CA ASP A 427 -23.29 8.03 -40.14
C ASP A 427 -24.61 8.76 -40.44
N ASP A 428 -25.64 8.05 -40.96
CA ASP A 428 -26.93 8.69 -41.27
C ASP A 428 -27.58 9.21 -39.97
N PRO A 429 -27.76 10.53 -39.81
CA PRO A 429 -28.28 11.11 -38.58
C PRO A 429 -29.72 10.69 -38.25
N ASN A 430 -30.46 10.15 -39.23
CA ASN A 430 -31.82 9.65 -39.02
C ASN A 430 -31.84 8.19 -38.55
N PHE A 431 -30.77 7.43 -38.85
CA PHE A 431 -30.66 6.01 -38.57
C PHE A 431 -29.23 5.64 -38.14
N PRO A 432 -28.74 6.20 -37.02
CA PRO A 432 -27.38 5.93 -36.58
C PRO A 432 -27.20 4.44 -36.29
N LEU A 433 -26.15 3.86 -36.87
CA LEU A 433 -25.78 2.45 -36.76
C LEU A 433 -25.18 2.15 -35.39
N VAL A 434 -24.47 3.12 -34.81
CA VAL A 434 -23.84 3.07 -33.49
C VAL A 434 -24.10 4.41 -32.79
N PRO A 435 -24.48 4.44 -31.51
CA PRO A 435 -24.71 5.70 -30.83
C PRO A 435 -23.39 6.45 -30.64
N ASP A 436 -23.40 7.73 -30.99
CA ASP A 436 -22.38 8.67 -30.55
C ASP A 436 -22.33 8.73 -29.02
N VAL A 437 -21.12 8.87 -28.49
CA VAL A 437 -20.90 8.99 -27.05
C VAL A 437 -20.15 10.27 -26.73
N ALA A 438 -20.62 10.97 -25.72
CA ALA A 438 -20.00 12.18 -25.20
C ALA A 438 -20.08 12.15 -23.67
N TYR A 439 -19.03 11.64 -23.03
CA TYR A 439 -18.97 11.57 -21.57
C TYR A 439 -18.55 12.92 -21.01
N ARG A 440 -19.47 13.65 -20.41
CA ARG A 440 -19.15 14.84 -19.62
C ARG A 440 -19.01 14.42 -18.18
N PHE A 441 -17.91 14.78 -17.52
CA PHE A 441 -17.59 14.23 -16.22
C PHE A 441 -16.94 15.22 -15.27
N VAL A 442 -17.09 14.93 -13.98
CA VAL A 442 -16.22 15.42 -12.91
C VAL A 442 -15.24 14.29 -12.57
N ARG A 443 -13.94 14.62 -12.51
CA ARG A 443 -12.85 13.68 -12.22
C ARG A 443 -12.20 14.02 -10.87
N LEU A 444 -12.03 13.00 -10.04
CA LEU A 444 -11.21 13.02 -8.84
C LEU A 444 -10.04 12.06 -9.05
N GLY A 445 -8.81 12.55 -8.93
CA GLY A 445 -7.63 11.74 -9.22
C GLY A 445 -6.44 12.00 -8.31
N VAL A 446 -5.50 11.07 -8.39
CA VAL A 446 -4.17 11.13 -7.80
C VAL A 446 -3.10 10.73 -8.80
N ASP A 447 -1.90 11.25 -8.56
CA ASP A 447 -0.70 10.78 -9.22
C ASP A 447 0.49 10.71 -8.26
N ALA A 448 1.48 9.92 -8.63
CA ALA A 448 2.75 9.85 -7.94
C ALA A 448 3.88 9.84 -8.97
N ARG A 449 4.96 10.56 -8.67
CA ARG A 449 6.16 10.62 -9.50
C ARG A 449 7.38 10.45 -8.60
N TYR A 450 8.20 9.46 -8.90
CA TYR A 450 9.49 9.25 -8.28
C TYR A 450 10.61 9.62 -9.26
N ARG A 451 11.56 10.46 -8.84
CA ARG A 451 12.71 10.89 -9.64
C ARG A 451 14.02 10.51 -8.94
N ALA A 452 14.83 9.72 -9.62
CA ALA A 452 16.16 9.31 -9.19
C ALA A 452 17.20 9.72 -10.25
N GLY A 453 17.89 10.84 -10.00
CA GLY A 453 18.79 11.45 -10.97
C GLY A 453 18.02 11.85 -12.24
N SER A 454 18.50 11.40 -13.40
CA SER A 454 17.84 11.66 -14.69
C SER A 454 16.65 10.74 -14.97
N PHE A 455 16.40 9.72 -14.15
CA PHE A 455 15.28 8.80 -14.37
C PHE A 455 14.06 9.21 -13.55
N SER A 456 12.89 9.04 -14.13
CA SER A 456 11.62 9.17 -13.42
C SER A 456 10.68 8.02 -13.75
N VAL A 457 9.85 7.65 -12.78
CA VAL A 457 8.73 6.74 -12.96
C VAL A 457 7.53 7.32 -12.24
N GLY A 458 6.33 7.00 -12.72
CA GLY A 458 5.13 7.46 -12.06
C GLY A 458 3.88 6.74 -12.49
N GLY A 459 2.79 7.04 -11.81
CA GLY A 459 1.49 6.50 -12.10
C GLY A 459 0.38 7.45 -11.69
N SER A 460 -0.81 7.22 -12.23
CA SER A 460 -2.01 7.99 -11.92
C SER A 460 -3.22 7.08 -11.84
N PHE A 461 -4.20 7.51 -11.06
CA PHE A 461 -5.51 6.88 -10.94
C PHE A 461 -6.57 7.98 -10.85
N GLY A 462 -7.72 7.78 -11.49
CA GLY A 462 -8.83 8.73 -11.45
C GLY A 462 -10.19 8.05 -11.53
N TYR A 463 -11.13 8.54 -10.72
CA TYR A 463 -12.55 8.24 -10.83
C TYR A 463 -13.27 9.36 -11.59
N ARG A 464 -14.17 8.99 -12.50
CA ARG A 464 -14.97 9.90 -13.32
C ARG A 464 -16.45 9.68 -13.01
N HIS A 465 -17.08 10.67 -12.39
CA HIS A 465 -18.53 10.73 -12.30
C HIS A 465 -19.06 11.35 -13.59
N VAL A 466 -19.73 10.54 -14.42
CA VAL A 466 -20.25 10.98 -15.73
C VAL A 466 -21.66 11.51 -15.54
N SER A 467 -21.88 12.77 -15.91
CA SER A 467 -23.17 13.45 -15.77
C SER A 467 -24.02 13.41 -17.03
N GLU A 468 -23.38 13.23 -18.20
CA GLU A 468 -24.04 13.11 -19.52
C GLU A 468 -23.23 12.13 -20.36
N ALA A 469 -23.89 11.27 -21.15
CA ALA A 469 -23.25 10.29 -22.02
C ALA A 469 -23.48 10.51 -23.53
N GLY A 470 -24.20 11.56 -23.92
CA GLY A 470 -24.48 11.90 -25.32
C GLY A 470 -25.68 11.13 -25.89
N THR A 471 -25.65 10.79 -27.17
CA THR A 471 -26.81 10.22 -27.90
C THR A 471 -27.27 8.87 -27.34
N VAL A 472 -26.37 8.12 -26.72
CA VAL A 472 -26.71 6.85 -26.04
C VAL A 472 -27.70 7.02 -24.89
N GLU A 473 -27.78 8.20 -24.27
CA GLU A 473 -28.69 8.55 -23.17
C GLU A 473 -30.07 9.07 -23.66
N THR A 474 -30.37 8.94 -24.96
CA THR A 474 -31.63 9.43 -25.52
C THR A 474 -32.74 8.39 -25.50
N ALA A 475 -33.99 8.81 -25.69
CA ALA A 475 -35.15 7.93 -25.84
C ALA A 475 -35.06 6.97 -27.04
N ALA A 476 -34.19 7.27 -28.02
CA ALA A 476 -33.91 6.36 -29.14
C ALA A 476 -33.06 5.15 -28.73
N TRP A 477 -32.33 5.27 -27.61
CA TRP A 477 -31.41 4.28 -27.06
C TRP A 477 -31.78 3.95 -25.61
N PHE A 478 -31.09 4.51 -24.62
CA PHE A 478 -31.27 4.19 -23.20
C PHE A 478 -31.58 5.46 -22.37
N PRO A 479 -32.85 5.83 -22.20
CA PRO A 479 -33.23 7.09 -21.55
C PRO A 479 -32.99 7.15 -20.03
N ARG A 480 -32.67 6.01 -19.40
CA ARG A 480 -32.39 5.89 -17.94
C ARG A 480 -30.96 5.44 -17.68
N LEU A 481 -30.07 5.80 -18.59
CA LEU A 481 -28.68 5.39 -18.55
C LEU A 481 -27.93 6.08 -17.40
N GLU A 482 -27.21 5.29 -16.61
CA GLU A 482 -26.20 5.79 -15.69
C GLU A 482 -24.82 5.32 -16.14
N VAL A 483 -23.83 6.22 -16.09
CA VAL A 483 -22.44 5.93 -16.48
C VAL A 483 -21.49 6.37 -15.37
N ALA A 484 -20.47 5.57 -15.13
CA ALA A 484 -19.29 6.02 -14.39
C ALA A 484 -18.03 5.49 -15.07
N GLY A 485 -16.90 6.13 -14.76
CA GLY A 485 -15.63 5.79 -15.38
C GLY A 485 -14.46 5.79 -14.41
N LEU A 486 -13.39 5.14 -14.85
CA LEU A 486 -12.09 5.20 -14.20
C LEU A 486 -10.99 5.31 -15.26
N ASP A 487 -9.86 5.87 -14.86
CA ASP A 487 -8.61 5.80 -15.60
C ASP A 487 -7.44 5.48 -14.69
N ALA A 488 -6.46 4.75 -15.23
CA ALA A 488 -5.22 4.38 -14.56
C ALA A 488 -4.06 4.46 -15.55
N GLY A 489 -2.98 5.12 -15.16
CA GLY A 489 -1.82 5.35 -16.01
C GLY A 489 -0.52 5.00 -15.31
N ALA A 490 0.50 4.65 -16.10
CA ALA A 490 1.87 4.50 -15.64
C ALA A 490 2.84 5.03 -16.69
N PHE A 491 3.97 5.59 -16.26
CA PHE A 491 5.01 6.09 -17.17
C PHE A 491 6.41 5.90 -16.61
N ALA A 492 7.37 5.92 -17.53
CA ALA A 492 8.79 6.12 -17.25
C ALA A 492 9.30 7.30 -18.07
N GLY A 493 10.28 8.02 -17.54
CA GLY A 493 10.86 9.18 -18.18
C GLY A 493 12.36 9.31 -17.95
N TYR A 494 13.02 10.00 -18.87
CA TYR A 494 14.44 10.29 -18.83
C TYR A 494 14.69 11.78 -19.12
N ALA A 495 15.33 12.49 -18.18
CA ALA A 495 15.71 13.87 -18.31
C ALA A 495 16.90 14.00 -19.27
N LEU A 496 16.66 14.59 -20.44
CA LEU A 496 17.71 14.91 -21.41
C LEU A 496 18.56 16.08 -20.91
N ILE A 497 17.88 17.08 -20.34
CA ILE A 497 18.43 18.24 -19.64
C ILE A 497 17.50 18.57 -18.47
N PRO A 498 17.90 19.39 -17.47
CA PRO A 498 17.09 19.65 -16.27
C PRO A 498 15.66 20.16 -16.51
N ARG A 499 15.37 20.69 -17.71
CA ARG A 499 14.06 21.23 -18.10
C ARG A 499 13.31 20.37 -19.11
N LEU A 500 13.91 19.29 -19.62
CA LEU A 500 13.37 18.52 -20.74
C LEU A 500 13.45 17.01 -20.47
N ASP A 501 12.30 16.37 -20.45
CA ASP A 501 12.13 14.94 -20.24
C ASP A 501 11.64 14.27 -21.54
N VAL A 502 12.14 13.06 -21.85
CA VAL A 502 11.47 12.13 -22.77
C VAL A 502 10.69 11.14 -21.93
N LEU A 503 9.43 10.93 -22.24
CA LEU A 503 8.53 10.09 -21.47
C LEU A 503 7.85 9.05 -22.36
N ALA A 504 7.61 7.87 -21.80
CA ALA A 504 6.78 6.84 -22.40
C ALA A 504 5.87 6.22 -21.34
N GLY A 505 4.65 5.87 -21.71
CA GLY A 505 3.69 5.33 -20.75
C GLY A 505 2.53 4.58 -21.38
N ALA A 506 1.67 4.08 -20.50
CA ALA A 506 0.43 3.40 -20.84
C ALA A 506 -0.74 3.98 -20.03
N LEU A 507 -1.93 3.95 -20.61
CA LEU A 507 -3.18 4.40 -20.00
C LEU A 507 -4.26 3.35 -20.25
N TYR A 508 -4.92 2.94 -19.18
CA TYR A 508 -6.17 2.20 -19.19
C TYR A 508 -7.31 3.13 -18.78
N ARG A 509 -8.39 3.12 -19.55
CA ARG A 509 -9.63 3.83 -19.22
C ARG A 509 -10.81 2.91 -19.40
N ARG A 510 -11.79 3.00 -18.52
CA ARG A 510 -13.02 2.22 -18.62
C ARG A 510 -14.22 3.02 -18.17
N TYR A 511 -15.29 2.93 -18.94
CA TYR A 511 -16.64 3.32 -18.56
C TYR A 511 -17.51 2.07 -18.38
N TRP A 512 -18.37 2.10 -17.38
CA TRP A 512 -19.38 1.07 -17.15
C TRP A 512 -20.76 1.71 -17.08
N TYR A 513 -21.73 1.00 -17.62
CA TYR A 513 -23.07 1.51 -17.89
C TYR A 513 -24.08 0.66 -17.14
N SER A 514 -25.06 1.34 -16.56
CA SER A 514 -26.29 0.74 -16.06
C SER A 514 -27.43 1.29 -16.92
N MET A 515 -27.96 0.47 -17.82
CA MET A 515 -28.92 0.90 -18.84
C MET A 515 -30.35 1.07 -18.29
N ASN A 516 -30.65 0.38 -17.18
CA ASN A 516 -31.94 0.43 -16.48
C ASN A 516 -33.16 0.30 -17.43
N PRO A 517 -33.26 -0.80 -18.21
CA PRO A 517 -34.34 -0.97 -19.17
C PRO A 517 -35.68 -1.25 -18.48
N GLU A 518 -36.77 -0.75 -19.05
CA GLU A 518 -38.15 -0.98 -18.63
C GLU A 518 -38.95 -1.72 -19.72
N PRO A 519 -40.00 -2.47 -19.37
CA PRO A 519 -40.88 -3.09 -20.36
C PRO A 519 -41.46 -2.05 -21.33
N GLY A 520 -41.22 -2.25 -22.63
CA GLY A 520 -41.66 -1.33 -23.69
C GLY A 520 -40.52 -0.51 -24.31
N ASP A 521 -39.32 -0.53 -23.72
CA ASP A 521 -38.13 0.05 -24.35
C ASP A 521 -37.79 -0.66 -25.67
N ARG A 522 -37.24 0.11 -26.61
CA ARG A 522 -36.75 -0.40 -27.89
C ARG A 522 -35.62 -1.40 -27.74
N PHE A 523 -34.70 -1.15 -26.81
CA PHE A 523 -33.54 -1.98 -26.54
C PHE A 523 -33.53 -2.41 -25.07
N ILE A 524 -33.29 -3.69 -24.81
CA ILE A 524 -33.23 -4.25 -23.46
C ILE A 524 -31.83 -4.83 -23.25
N ALA A 525 -30.99 -4.08 -22.55
CA ALA A 525 -29.68 -4.52 -22.05
C ALA A 525 -29.54 -4.15 -20.58
N GLY A 526 -28.88 -4.99 -19.78
CA GLY A 526 -28.63 -4.70 -18.36
C GLY A 526 -27.51 -3.68 -18.16
N GLY A 527 -26.50 -3.72 -19.02
CA GLY A 527 -25.32 -2.86 -18.92
C GLY A 527 -24.44 -2.86 -20.16
N ALA A 528 -23.35 -2.11 -20.08
CA ALA A 528 -22.28 -2.11 -21.07
C ALA A 528 -20.94 -1.73 -20.44
N LEU A 529 -19.87 -1.97 -21.20
CA LEU A 529 -18.50 -1.65 -20.85
C LEU A 529 -17.82 -1.03 -22.06
N ASP A 530 -17.24 0.16 -21.89
CA ASP A 530 -16.41 0.82 -22.90
C ASP A 530 -14.98 0.95 -22.36
N SER A 531 -14.04 0.20 -22.94
CA SER A 531 -12.65 0.12 -22.46
C SER A 531 -11.67 0.62 -23.50
N TYR A 532 -10.68 1.37 -23.04
CA TYR A 532 -9.59 1.94 -23.83
C TYR A 532 -8.26 1.51 -23.22
N ILE A 533 -7.36 1.01 -24.05
CA ILE A 533 -5.97 0.73 -23.68
C ILE A 533 -5.10 1.46 -24.67
N SER A 534 -4.17 2.28 -24.19
CA SER A 534 -3.27 3.04 -25.04
C SER A 534 -1.85 3.08 -24.50
N GLY A 535 -0.89 3.19 -25.42
CA GLY A 535 0.49 3.52 -25.15
C GLY A 535 0.83 4.88 -25.75
N TRP A 536 1.80 5.58 -25.18
CA TRP A 536 2.22 6.89 -25.67
C TRP A 536 3.70 7.16 -25.45
N ILE A 537 4.25 8.06 -26.26
CA ILE A 537 5.58 8.62 -26.15
C ILE A 537 5.51 10.13 -26.32
N GLY A 538 6.27 10.88 -25.52
CA GLY A 538 6.21 12.33 -25.54
C GLY A 538 7.43 13.02 -24.96
N VAL A 539 7.38 14.34 -25.01
CA VAL A 539 8.38 15.23 -24.46
C VAL A 539 7.71 16.10 -23.40
N GLY A 540 8.32 16.16 -22.22
CA GLY A 540 7.92 17.00 -21.10
C GLY A 540 8.87 18.18 -20.97
N TYR A 541 8.32 19.35 -20.64
CA TYR A 541 9.06 20.57 -20.37
C TYR A 541 8.71 21.08 -18.98
N GLN A 542 9.71 21.49 -18.21
CA GLN A 542 9.55 22.11 -16.90
C GLN A 542 10.24 23.47 -16.88
N LEU A 543 9.51 24.51 -16.48
CA LEU A 543 10.08 25.83 -16.27
C LEU A 543 10.85 25.83 -14.95
N SER A 544 12.09 26.31 -14.94
CA SER A 544 12.83 26.51 -13.68
C SER A 544 12.38 27.79 -13.00
N ALA A 545 12.25 27.75 -11.67
CA ALA A 545 12.14 28.93 -10.85
C ALA A 545 13.54 29.44 -10.51
N ASP A 546 14.21 30.06 -11.48
CA ASP A 546 15.49 30.74 -11.27
C ASP A 546 15.28 32.10 -10.57
#